data_AF-A0A811N111-F1
#
_entry.id   AF-A0A811N111-F1
#
_cell.length_a   1.000
_cell.length_b   1.000
_cell.length_c   1.000
_cell.angle_alpha   90.00
_cell.angle_beta   90.00
_cell.angle_gamma   90.00
#
_symmetry.space_group_name_H-M   'P 1'
#
loop_
_entity.id
_entity.type
_entity.pdbx_description
1 polymer ?
#
loop_
_entity_poly.entity_id
_entity_poly.type
_entity_poly.pdbx_seq_one_letter_code
_entity_poly.pdbx_strand_id
1 'polypeptide(L)'
;MARKVLCRLLVAAVAACLAATVRAGWLRGSATFYGGANAAGTMRAGSATRVSCSRSGGVRFTINGNRYFKLVLIFNVAGPGSISAVQIKGSCTGWITMSRNWGANWQANSDLSTQSISFRVTATNGQFLEFYNVAGSNWQLGQTFTNGQNFY
;
A
#
# COMPACT_ATOMS: atom_id res chain seq x y z
N MET A 1 -61.80 26.13 3.07
CA MET A 1 -61.23 24.76 3.09
C MET A 1 -59.71 24.70 2.88
N ALA A 2 -59.09 25.63 2.13
CA ALA A 2 -57.66 25.59 1.77
C ALA A 2 -56.64 25.59 2.93
N ARG A 3 -56.86 26.35 4.02
CA ARG A 3 -55.92 26.43 5.17
C ARG A 3 -55.73 25.10 5.91
N LYS A 4 -56.77 24.26 5.99
CA LYS A 4 -56.70 22.95 6.66
C LYS A 4 -55.94 21.92 5.81
N VAL A 5 -56.02 22.02 4.48
CA VAL A 5 -55.30 21.16 3.54
C VAL A 5 -53.81 21.52 3.49
N LEU A 6 -53.49 22.82 3.50
CA LEU A 6 -52.10 23.30 3.53
C LEU A 6 -51.36 22.87 4.80
N CYS A 7 -52.01 22.96 5.97
CA CYS A 7 -51.43 22.51 7.23
C CYS A 7 -51.20 20.99 7.26
N ARG A 8 -52.14 20.19 6.73
CA ARG A 8 -51.98 18.73 6.61
C ARG A 8 -50.86 18.33 5.63
N LEU A 9 -50.72 19.03 4.53
CA LEU A 9 -49.64 18.81 3.56
C LEU A 9 -48.26 19.22 4.12
N LEU A 10 -48.19 20.32 4.86
CA LEU A 10 -46.97 20.74 5.54
C LEU A 10 -46.55 19.75 6.65
N VAL A 11 -47.51 19.27 7.44
CA VAL A 11 -47.24 18.24 8.47
C VAL A 11 -46.78 16.91 7.84
N ALA A 12 -47.38 16.51 6.72
CA ALA A 12 -46.97 15.30 6.00
C ALA A 12 -45.57 15.42 5.38
N ALA A 13 -45.22 16.58 4.81
CA ALA A 13 -43.90 16.84 4.23
C ALA A 13 -42.79 16.86 5.30
N VAL A 14 -43.05 17.46 6.46
CA VAL A 14 -42.09 17.48 7.59
C VAL A 14 -41.93 16.08 8.19
N ALA A 15 -42.99 15.28 8.27
CA ALA A 15 -42.91 13.88 8.71
C ALA A 15 -42.11 12.99 7.74
N ALA A 16 -42.24 13.22 6.42
CA ALA A 16 -41.46 12.51 5.40
C ALA A 16 -39.96 12.87 5.43
N CYS A 17 -39.61 14.14 5.73
CA CYS A 17 -38.23 14.57 5.90
C CYS A 17 -37.55 13.99 7.15
N LEU A 18 -38.30 13.71 8.23
CA LEU A 18 -37.77 13.07 9.45
C LEU A 18 -37.58 11.55 9.31
N ALA A 19 -38.26 10.91 8.35
CA ALA A 19 -38.17 9.46 8.11
C ALA A 19 -37.02 9.06 7.16
N ALA A 20 -36.46 10.02 6.41
CA ALA A 20 -35.32 9.77 5.53
C ALA A 20 -33.99 9.83 6.30
N THR A 21 -33.87 9.06 7.38
CA THR A 21 -32.55 8.71 7.89
C THR A 21 -31.89 7.82 6.85
N VAL A 22 -31.08 8.39 5.97
CA VAL A 22 -30.16 7.63 5.13
C VAL A 22 -29.28 6.87 6.11
N ARG A 23 -29.60 5.60 6.33
CA ARG A 23 -28.86 4.75 7.26
C ARG A 23 -27.53 4.49 6.56
N ALA A 24 -26.57 5.40 6.78
CA ALA A 24 -25.16 5.20 6.45
C ALA A 24 -24.69 4.01 7.30
N GLY A 25 -25.00 2.81 6.83
CA GLY A 25 -24.64 1.58 7.47
C GLY A 25 -23.13 1.41 7.37
N TRP A 26 -22.51 1.01 8.46
CA TRP A 26 -21.11 0.60 8.45
C TRP A 26 -20.92 -0.53 7.43
N LEU A 27 -20.05 -0.29 6.45
CA LEU A 27 -19.59 -1.35 5.55
C LEU A 27 -18.65 -2.27 6.33
N ARG A 28 -18.87 -3.58 6.23
CA ARG A 28 -17.96 -4.56 6.85
C ARG A 28 -16.63 -4.54 6.10
N GLY A 29 -15.59 -4.03 6.74
CA GLY A 29 -14.20 -4.18 6.30
C GLY A 29 -13.52 -5.34 7.01
N SER A 30 -12.65 -6.09 6.33
CA SER A 30 -11.72 -7.00 7.00
C SER A 30 -10.36 -6.31 7.13
N ALA A 31 -9.71 -6.47 8.28
CA ALA A 31 -8.36 -6.01 8.52
C ALA A 31 -7.51 -7.24 8.89
N THR A 32 -6.45 -7.49 8.14
CA THR A 32 -5.47 -8.52 8.50
C THR A 32 -4.45 -7.90 9.43
N PHE A 33 -4.48 -8.29 10.71
CA PHE A 33 -3.42 -7.97 11.66
C PHE A 33 -2.34 -9.05 11.56
N TYR A 34 -1.07 -8.64 11.59
CA TYR A 34 0.04 -9.56 11.80
C TYR A 34 0.04 -9.98 13.28
N GLY A 35 -0.75 -11.01 13.60
CA GLY A 35 -0.91 -11.63 14.91
C GLY A 35 -1.86 -12.81 14.75
N GLY A 36 -1.65 -13.91 15.49
CA GLY A 36 -2.45 -15.13 15.37
C GLY A 36 -3.97 -14.90 15.56
N ALA A 37 -4.75 -15.97 15.37
CA ALA A 37 -6.23 -15.96 15.22
C ALA A 37 -7.06 -15.25 16.31
N ASN A 38 -6.47 -14.89 17.45
CA ASN A 38 -7.16 -14.25 18.57
C ASN A 38 -6.53 -12.92 19.05
N ALA A 39 -5.50 -12.39 18.36
CA ALA A 39 -4.80 -11.15 18.74
C ALA A 39 -4.33 -11.08 20.22
N ALA A 40 -4.34 -12.19 20.96
CA ALA A 40 -4.00 -12.21 22.39
C ALA A 40 -2.52 -11.88 22.64
N GLY A 41 -1.67 -12.02 21.61
CA GLY A 41 -0.27 -11.60 21.66
C GLY A 41 -0.02 -10.09 21.58
N THR A 42 -1.04 -9.26 21.30
CA THR A 42 -0.91 -7.79 21.21
C THR A 42 -1.64 -7.03 22.32
N MET A 43 -2.54 -7.67 23.05
CA MET A 43 -3.25 -7.07 24.20
C MET A 43 -2.67 -7.56 25.53
N ARG A 44 -1.41 -7.22 25.79
CA ARG A 44 -0.88 -7.12 27.15
C ARG A 44 -0.36 -5.69 27.29
N ALA A 45 -0.55 -5.06 28.45
CA ALA A 45 0.05 -3.76 28.78
C ALA A 45 1.58 -3.89 28.88
N GLY A 46 2.20 -4.15 27.74
CA GLY A 46 3.61 -4.47 27.57
C GLY A 46 4.14 -3.70 26.38
N SER A 47 5.28 -3.04 26.58
CA SER A 47 6.05 -2.40 25.53
C SER A 47 6.32 -3.39 24.39
N ALA A 48 5.71 -3.17 23.23
CA ALA A 48 6.01 -3.91 22.01
C ALA A 48 7.25 -3.30 21.35
N THR A 49 8.40 -3.98 21.45
CA THR A 49 9.63 -3.59 20.77
C THR A 49 9.70 -4.23 19.38
N ARG A 50 10.20 -3.50 18.40
CA ARG A 50 10.49 -4.08 17.08
C ARG A 50 11.61 -5.11 17.22
N VAL A 51 11.47 -6.23 16.51
CA VAL A 51 12.49 -7.28 16.40
C VAL A 51 12.92 -7.43 14.94
N SER A 52 14.13 -7.92 14.72
CA SER A 52 14.60 -8.25 13.38
C SER A 52 13.78 -9.41 12.81
N CYS A 53 13.36 -9.29 11.55
CA CYS A 53 12.56 -10.27 10.83
C CYS A 53 13.45 -11.20 10.01
N SER A 54 13.34 -12.52 10.17
CA SER A 54 13.96 -13.48 9.23
C SER A 54 13.00 -13.84 8.10
N ARG A 55 13.46 -13.77 6.84
CA ARG A 55 12.69 -14.15 5.63
C ARG A 55 13.55 -14.89 4.62
N SER A 56 12.96 -15.88 3.95
CA SER A 56 13.56 -16.60 2.83
C SER A 56 13.03 -16.07 1.48
N GLY A 57 13.82 -16.24 0.41
CA GLY A 57 13.40 -15.90 -0.97
C GLY A 57 13.61 -14.44 -1.40
N GLY A 58 14.33 -13.65 -0.61
CA GLY A 58 14.72 -12.27 -0.94
C GLY A 58 13.57 -11.25 -0.96
N VAL A 59 13.92 -9.98 -1.10
CA VAL A 59 12.94 -8.89 -1.29
C VAL A 59 12.24 -9.09 -2.63
N ARG A 60 10.91 -8.91 -2.65
CA ARG A 60 10.07 -9.07 -3.84
C ARG A 60 9.48 -7.75 -4.28
N PHE A 61 9.47 -7.55 -5.60
CA PHE A 61 9.00 -6.33 -6.26
C PHE A 61 7.91 -6.68 -7.26
N THR A 62 6.65 -6.33 -6.97
CA THR A 62 5.57 -6.44 -7.95
C THR A 62 5.37 -5.10 -8.64
N ILE A 63 5.57 -5.05 -9.96
CA ILE A 63 5.53 -3.81 -10.74
C ILE A 63 4.14 -3.65 -11.37
N ASN A 64 3.36 -2.68 -10.91
CA ASN A 64 2.04 -2.31 -11.44
C ASN A 64 2.04 -0.88 -11.99
N GLY A 65 0.87 -0.40 -12.45
CA GLY A 65 0.66 0.95 -12.93
C GLY A 65 0.44 1.03 -14.44
N ASN A 66 1.09 1.97 -15.11
CA ASN A 66 1.03 2.22 -16.54
C ASN A 66 2.37 2.78 -17.06
N ARG A 67 2.43 3.27 -18.30
CA ARG A 67 3.66 3.78 -18.93
C ARG A 67 4.33 4.91 -18.15
N TYR A 68 3.57 5.87 -17.64
CA TYR A 68 4.11 7.07 -16.97
C TYR A 68 4.07 6.98 -15.45
N PHE A 69 3.25 6.08 -14.90
CA PHE A 69 3.09 5.86 -13.47
C PHE A 69 3.45 4.42 -13.11
N LYS A 70 4.50 4.21 -12.33
CA LYS A 70 4.86 2.89 -11.79
C LYS A 70 4.43 2.81 -10.35
N LEU A 71 3.66 1.78 -10.03
CA LEU A 71 3.26 1.46 -8.66
C LEU A 71 3.88 0.13 -8.27
N VAL A 72 4.91 0.17 -7.42
CA VAL A 72 5.68 -1.01 -7.04
C VAL A 72 5.32 -1.41 -5.62
N LEU A 73 4.80 -2.63 -5.47
CA LEU A 73 4.62 -3.26 -4.17
C LEU A 73 5.92 -3.94 -3.77
N ILE A 74 6.47 -3.53 -2.63
CA ILE A 74 7.71 -4.11 -2.09
C ILE A 74 7.39 -4.91 -0.83
N PHE A 75 7.76 -6.18 -0.82
CA PHE A 75 7.45 -7.07 0.28
C PHE A 75 8.54 -8.13 0.51
N ASN A 76 8.35 -8.95 1.54
CA ASN A 76 9.30 -9.97 1.97
C ASN A 76 10.66 -9.43 2.45
N VAL A 77 10.64 -8.25 3.06
CA VAL A 77 11.81 -7.58 3.64
C VAL A 77 12.16 -8.21 4.99
N ALA A 78 13.38 -8.72 5.12
CA ALA A 78 13.98 -9.20 6.37
C ALA A 78 14.65 -8.05 7.15
N GLY A 79 15.40 -8.37 8.20
CA GLY A 79 16.12 -7.39 9.01
C GLY A 79 15.16 -6.43 9.71
N PRO A 80 15.26 -5.10 9.50
CA PRO A 80 14.36 -4.12 10.10
C PRO A 80 12.88 -4.27 9.75
N GLY A 81 12.55 -5.03 8.70
CA GLY A 81 11.19 -5.31 8.26
C GLY A 81 10.39 -4.09 7.78
N SER A 82 11.01 -2.91 7.75
CA SER A 82 10.39 -1.64 7.39
C SER A 82 11.33 -0.80 6.53
N ILE A 83 10.77 -0.20 5.49
CA ILE A 83 11.47 0.59 4.48
C ILE A 83 11.26 2.07 4.81
N SER A 84 12.29 2.90 4.72
CA SER A 84 12.22 4.36 4.87
C SER A 84 12.21 5.10 3.53
N ALA A 85 12.98 4.64 2.55
CA ALA A 85 13.09 5.26 1.22
C ALA A 85 13.31 4.23 0.12
N VAL A 86 12.85 4.54 -1.09
CA VAL A 86 13.02 3.70 -2.28
C VAL A 86 13.40 4.55 -3.48
N GLN A 87 14.29 4.04 -4.32
CA GLN A 87 14.61 4.59 -5.62
C GLN A 87 14.46 3.52 -6.70
N ILE A 88 14.09 3.94 -7.90
CA ILE A 88 13.96 3.09 -9.08
C ILE A 88 14.87 3.63 -10.19
N LYS A 89 15.43 2.74 -10.99
CA LYS A 89 16.31 3.10 -12.11
C LYS A 89 16.02 2.18 -13.29
N GLY A 90 15.78 2.76 -14.46
CA GLY A 90 15.85 2.08 -15.74
C GLY A 90 17.28 2.03 -16.29
N SER A 91 17.57 1.09 -17.20
CA SER A 91 18.87 0.95 -17.88
C SER A 91 19.41 2.25 -18.49
N CYS A 92 18.54 3.15 -18.94
CA CYS A 92 18.90 4.41 -19.61
C CYS A 92 18.66 5.65 -18.73
N THR A 93 18.45 5.48 -17.43
CA THR A 93 18.12 6.58 -16.49
C THR A 93 19.05 6.64 -15.29
N GLY A 94 19.04 7.73 -14.55
CA GLY A 94 19.60 7.82 -13.20
C GLY A 94 18.72 7.15 -12.15
N TRP A 95 19.11 7.24 -10.88
CA TRP A 95 18.23 6.85 -9.77
C TRP A 95 17.11 7.87 -9.59
N ILE A 96 15.87 7.42 -9.62
CA ILE A 96 14.66 8.22 -9.46
C ILE A 96 14.08 7.90 -8.09
N THR A 97 13.98 8.91 -7.23
CA THR A 97 13.37 8.74 -5.90
C THR A 97 11.88 8.46 -6.04
N MET A 98 11.42 7.39 -5.39
CA MET A 98 10.01 7.01 -5.35
C MET A 98 9.32 7.68 -4.16
N SER A 99 8.06 8.05 -4.33
CA SER A 99 7.21 8.50 -3.22
C SER A 99 6.45 7.32 -2.64
N ARG A 100 6.28 7.28 -1.32
CA ARG A 100 5.38 6.28 -0.72
C ARG A 100 3.94 6.65 -1.06
N ASN A 101 3.17 5.68 -1.56
CA ASN A 101 1.73 5.82 -1.71
C ASN A 101 1.04 5.19 -0.49
N TRP A 102 0.15 4.20 -0.64
CA TRP A 102 -0.45 3.49 0.51
C TRP A 102 0.33 2.23 0.90
N GLY A 103 0.47 2.01 2.21
CA GLY A 103 1.12 0.81 2.75
C GLY A 103 2.55 0.64 2.26
N ALA A 104 2.82 -0.51 1.61
CA ALA A 104 4.11 -0.84 1.02
C ALA A 104 4.17 -0.59 -0.49
N ASN A 105 3.23 0.18 -1.04
CA ASN A 105 3.25 0.61 -2.43
C ASN A 105 4.05 1.91 -2.58
N TRP A 106 4.96 1.90 -3.53
CA TRP A 106 5.83 3.01 -3.86
C TRP A 106 5.58 3.44 -5.30
N GLN A 107 5.51 4.75 -5.53
CA GLN A 107 5.22 5.31 -6.84
C GLN A 107 6.39 6.07 -7.45
N ALA A 108 6.54 5.94 -8.77
CA ALA A 108 7.42 6.78 -9.58
C ALA A 108 6.69 7.25 -10.84
N ASN A 109 6.89 8.52 -11.19
CA ASN A 109 6.27 9.17 -12.34
C ASN A 109 7.29 9.26 -13.49
N SER A 110 7.67 8.11 -14.05
CA SER A 110 8.65 8.03 -15.13
C SER A 110 8.30 6.94 -16.13
N ASP A 111 8.64 7.21 -17.40
CA ASP A 111 8.64 6.19 -18.43
C ASP A 111 9.89 5.32 -18.30
N LEU A 112 9.67 4.07 -17.91
CA LEU A 112 10.68 3.01 -17.79
C LEU A 112 10.28 1.81 -18.66
N SER A 113 9.43 2.03 -19.67
CA SER A 113 9.05 0.98 -20.61
C SER A 113 10.28 0.48 -21.36
N THR A 114 10.29 -0.82 -21.67
CA THR A 114 11.36 -1.52 -22.40
C THR A 114 12.77 -1.43 -21.78
N GLN A 115 12.90 -0.96 -20.54
CA GLN A 115 14.17 -0.85 -19.83
C GLN A 115 14.24 -1.91 -18.74
N SER A 116 15.44 -2.44 -18.47
CA SER A 116 15.63 -3.23 -17.25
C SER A 116 15.46 -2.34 -16.02
N ILE A 117 14.84 -2.88 -14.98
CA ILE A 117 14.49 -2.13 -13.77
C ILE A 117 15.39 -2.56 -12.63
N SER A 118 15.97 -1.57 -11.97
CA SER A 118 16.74 -1.69 -10.74
C SER A 118 16.06 -0.94 -9.61
N PHE A 119 16.25 -1.42 -8.37
CA PHE A 119 15.73 -0.77 -7.18
C PHE A 119 16.84 -0.50 -6.17
N ARG A 120 16.77 0.63 -5.47
CA ARG A 120 17.51 0.85 -4.23
C ARG A 120 16.49 0.95 -3.11
N VAL A 121 16.60 0.09 -2.10
CA VAL A 121 15.69 0.07 -0.95
C VAL A 121 16.49 0.44 0.28
N THR A 122 16.03 1.45 1.02
CA THR A 122 16.63 1.88 2.29
C THR A 122 15.70 1.46 3.42
N ALA A 123 16.23 0.70 4.38
CA ALA A 123 15.53 0.30 5.57
C ALA A 123 15.51 1.43 6.62
N THR A 124 14.62 1.31 7.61
CA THR A 124 14.47 2.33 8.67
C THR A 124 15.68 2.51 9.56
N ASN A 125 16.57 1.52 9.63
CA ASN A 125 17.85 1.63 10.34
C ASN A 125 18.98 2.27 9.50
N GLY A 126 18.68 2.75 8.29
CA GLY A 126 19.65 3.41 7.40
C GLY A 126 20.44 2.46 6.49
N GLN A 127 20.38 1.14 6.67
CA GLN A 127 20.97 0.20 5.71
C GLN A 127 20.21 0.28 4.38
N PHE A 128 20.93 0.23 3.26
CA PHE A 128 20.32 0.13 1.94
C PHE A 128 20.88 -1.04 1.15
N LEU A 129 20.06 -1.57 0.25
CA LEU A 129 20.44 -2.58 -0.72
C LEU A 129 20.04 -2.13 -2.13
N GLU A 130 20.89 -2.46 -3.10
CA GLU A 130 20.66 -2.21 -4.51
C GLU A 130 20.40 -3.54 -5.24
N PHE A 131 19.28 -3.59 -5.94
CA PHE A 131 18.78 -4.72 -6.70
C PHE A 131 18.90 -4.37 -8.17
N TYR A 132 20.07 -4.64 -8.77
CA TYR A 132 20.33 -4.31 -10.16
C TYR A 132 19.63 -5.27 -11.12
N ASN A 133 19.01 -4.70 -12.16
CA ASN A 133 18.37 -5.42 -13.27
C ASN A 133 17.44 -6.55 -12.80
N VAL A 134 16.71 -6.35 -11.69
CA VAL A 134 15.83 -7.37 -11.10
C VAL A 134 14.72 -7.77 -12.06
N ALA A 135 14.27 -6.82 -12.89
CA ALA A 135 13.37 -7.06 -14.01
C ALA A 135 14.12 -6.78 -15.32
N GLY A 136 14.18 -7.76 -16.22
CA GLY A 136 14.76 -7.61 -17.56
C GLY A 136 13.93 -6.68 -18.44
N SER A 137 14.46 -6.19 -19.56
CA SER A 137 13.80 -5.19 -20.44
C SER A 137 12.44 -5.61 -21.00
N ASN A 138 12.15 -6.91 -21.02
CA ASN A 138 10.88 -7.50 -21.46
C ASN A 138 9.85 -7.70 -20.34
N TRP A 139 10.06 -7.06 -19.18
CA TRP A 139 9.13 -7.12 -18.05
C TRP A 139 7.74 -6.58 -18.41
N GLN A 140 6.72 -7.11 -17.75
CA GLN A 140 5.32 -6.71 -17.91
C GLN A 140 4.72 -6.30 -16.56
N LEU A 141 3.67 -5.46 -16.63
CA LEU A 141 2.92 -5.06 -15.45
C LEU A 141 2.24 -6.27 -14.80
N GLY A 142 2.14 -6.26 -13.47
CA GLY A 142 1.59 -7.35 -12.66
C GLY A 142 2.60 -8.43 -12.27
N GLN A 143 3.79 -8.44 -12.89
CA GLN A 143 4.82 -9.44 -12.58
C GLN A 143 5.57 -9.11 -11.29
N THR A 144 6.07 -10.16 -10.63
CA THR A 144 6.85 -10.07 -9.40
C THR A 144 8.28 -10.55 -9.63
N PHE A 145 9.26 -9.76 -9.19
CA PHE A 145 10.68 -10.00 -9.40
C PHE A 145 11.44 -10.10 -8.07
N THR A 146 12.49 -10.89 -8.04
CA THR A 146 13.43 -11.05 -6.91
C THR A 146 14.78 -11.51 -7.43
N ASN A 147 15.86 -11.16 -6.74
CA ASN A 147 17.20 -11.70 -6.99
C ASN A 147 17.75 -12.50 -5.78
N GLY A 148 16.89 -12.84 -4.82
CA GLY A 148 17.26 -13.60 -3.61
C GLY A 148 17.93 -12.79 -2.51
N GLN A 149 18.37 -11.56 -2.76
CA GLN A 149 19.01 -10.72 -1.73
C GLN A 149 17.99 -10.22 -0.70
N ASN A 150 18.44 -10.06 0.55
CA ASN A 150 17.63 -9.51 1.63
C ASN A 150 18.48 -8.75 2.65
N PHE A 151 17.80 -8.03 3.55
CA PHE A 151 18.40 -7.37 4.70
C PHE A 151 18.62 -8.39 5.82
N TYR A 152 19.77 -8.35 6.47
CA TYR A 152 20.13 -9.22 7.59
C TYR A 152 20.75 -8.40 8.71
#